data_AF-A0A7C3P4E4-F1
#
_entry.id   AF-A0A7C3P4E4-F1
#
_cell.length_a   1.000
_cell.length_b   1.000
_cell.length_c   1.000
_cell.angle_alpha   90.00
_cell.angle_beta   90.00
_cell.angle_gamma   90.00
#
_symmetry.space_group_name_H-M   'P 1'
#
loop_
_entity.id
_entity.type
_entity.pdbx_description
1 polymer ?
#
loop_
_entity_poly.entity_id
_entity_poly.type
_entity_poly.pdbx_seq_one_letter_code
_entity_poly.pdbx_strand_id
1 'polypeptide(L)'
;MAQLRTHPVLNNGGIPNWPPLWLRPHPPPPKVLEGEVGTLRDVQSHEPDQCFLTMEFDKEFYIGALVVREAAFCRQIYELLRAHLGKPIKEIGDLDIE
;
A
#
# COMPACT_ATOMS: atom_id res chain seq x y z
N MET A 1 -0.53 -19.44 3.82
CA MET A 1 -0.65 -18.43 2.75
C MET A 1 -1.98 -17.73 2.93
N ALA A 2 -1.92 -16.43 3.15
CA ALA A 2 -3.11 -15.57 3.18
C ALA A 2 -2.90 -14.43 2.19
N GLN A 3 -3.98 -13.96 1.59
CA GLN A 3 -3.90 -12.82 0.68
C GLN A 3 -3.42 -11.58 1.41
N LEU A 4 -2.64 -10.74 0.73
CA LEU A 4 -2.10 -9.48 1.23
C LEU A 4 -3.16 -8.66 1.98
N ARG A 5 -4.36 -8.51 1.38
CA ARG A 5 -5.50 -7.76 1.95
C ARG A 5 -5.99 -8.29 3.31
N THR A 6 -5.75 -9.56 3.61
CA THR A 6 -6.19 -10.25 4.82
C THR A 6 -5.05 -10.62 5.76
N HIS A 7 -3.80 -10.31 5.38
CA HIS A 7 -2.65 -10.84 6.10
C HIS A 7 -2.48 -10.14 7.46
N PRO A 8 -2.28 -10.89 8.56
CA PRO A 8 -2.18 -10.31 9.91
C PRO A 8 -1.05 -9.28 10.06
N VAL A 9 0.01 -9.38 9.27
CA VAL A 9 1.14 -8.43 9.30
C VAL A 9 0.74 -7.02 8.85
N LEU A 10 -0.29 -6.92 8.01
CA LEU A 10 -0.88 -5.65 7.58
C LEU A 10 -2.09 -5.30 8.46
N ASN A 11 -2.14 -5.78 9.70
CA ASN A 11 -3.11 -5.38 10.69
C ASN A 11 -2.38 -4.71 11.87
N ASN A 12 -2.66 -3.43 12.10
CA ASN A 12 -2.07 -2.66 13.18
C ASN A 12 -3.10 -2.46 14.30
N GLY A 13 -3.09 -3.35 15.30
CA GLY A 13 -3.94 -3.23 16.49
C GLY A 13 -5.45 -3.39 16.21
N GLY A 14 -5.81 -4.21 15.22
CA GLY A 14 -7.19 -4.46 14.79
C GLY A 14 -7.60 -3.67 13.55
N ILE A 15 -6.79 -2.71 13.11
CA ILE A 15 -7.07 -1.87 11.94
C ILE A 15 -6.27 -2.39 10.74
N PRO A 16 -6.93 -2.80 9.63
CA PRO A 16 -6.25 -3.15 8.40
C PRO A 16 -5.47 -1.95 7.83
N ASN A 17 -4.19 -2.16 7.51
CA ASN A 17 -3.35 -1.21 6.77
C ASN A 17 -3.53 -1.34 5.25
N TRP A 18 -4.14 -2.42 4.76
CA TRP A 18 -4.38 -2.63 3.34
C TRP A 18 -5.88 -2.65 3.00
N PRO A 19 -6.31 -1.97 1.91
CA PRO A 19 -5.53 -0.94 1.21
C PRO A 19 -5.27 0.27 2.13
N PRO A 20 -4.19 1.03 1.90
CA PRO A 20 -3.96 2.24 2.67
C PRO A 20 -5.02 3.30 2.34
N LEU A 21 -5.16 4.27 3.25
CA LEU A 21 -5.86 5.51 2.92
C LEU A 21 -5.02 6.28 1.89
N TRP A 22 -5.64 6.66 0.77
CA TRP A 22 -4.97 7.36 -0.31
C TRP A 22 -5.18 8.86 -0.16
N LEU A 23 -4.09 9.60 0.02
CA LEU A 23 -4.10 11.04 0.20
C LEU A 23 -3.45 11.73 -0.99
N ARG A 24 -4.14 12.74 -1.52
CA ARG A 24 -3.54 13.74 -2.40
C ARG A 24 -3.63 15.10 -1.70
N PRO A 25 -2.51 15.64 -1.17
CA PRO A 25 -2.55 16.87 -0.37
C PRO A 25 -2.68 18.15 -1.21
N HIS A 26 -2.34 18.09 -2.51
CA HIS A 26 -2.27 19.28 -3.37
C HIS A 26 -2.97 19.10 -4.73
N PRO A 27 -3.59 20.18 -5.25
CA PRO A 27 -3.83 21.46 -4.59
C PRO A 27 -4.94 21.33 -3.53
N PRO A 28 -5.04 22.28 -2.58
CA PRO A 28 -6.13 22.30 -1.62
C PRO A 28 -7.51 22.47 -2.30
N PRO A 29 -8.59 21.89 -1.74
CA PRO A 29 -8.61 21.04 -0.55
C PRO A 29 -8.01 19.65 -0.82
N PRO A 30 -7.43 18.98 0.20
CA PRO A 30 -6.89 17.64 0.04
C PRO A 30 -7.99 16.66 -0.39
N LYS A 31 -7.65 15.75 -1.29
CA LYS A 31 -8.54 14.65 -1.69
C LYS A 31 -8.13 13.37 -0.97
N VAL A 32 -9.14 12.63 -0.50
CA VAL A 32 -8.98 11.32 0.12
C VAL A 32 -9.72 10.30 -0.73
N LEU A 33 -9.11 9.14 -0.94
CA LEU A 33 -9.73 7.98 -1.56
C LEU A 33 -9.55 6.75 -0.67
N GLU A 34 -10.54 5.89 -0.70
CA GLU A 34 -10.56 4.62 0.03
C GLU A 34 -10.70 3.45 -0.95
N GLY A 35 -10.25 2.28 -0.51
CA GLY A 35 -10.38 1.04 -1.25
C GLY A 35 -9.23 0.77 -2.23
N GLU A 36 -9.36 -0.36 -2.92
CA GLU A 36 -8.37 -0.85 -3.87
C GLU A 36 -8.64 -0.32 -5.27
N VAL A 37 -8.42 0.97 -5.42
CA VAL A 37 -8.59 1.69 -6.69
C VAL A 37 -7.24 1.91 -7.36
N GLY A 38 -7.24 2.32 -8.63
CA GLY A 38 -6.02 2.77 -9.30
C GLY A 38 -4.95 1.71 -9.52
N THR A 39 -3.77 2.19 -9.88
CA THR A 39 -2.60 1.39 -10.27
C THR A 39 -1.40 1.81 -9.44
N LEU A 40 -0.64 0.85 -8.92
CA LEU A 40 0.60 1.13 -8.19
C LEU A 40 1.66 1.68 -9.15
N ARG A 41 2.27 2.82 -8.81
CA ARG A 41 3.27 3.50 -9.66
C ARG A 41 4.65 3.61 -9.04
N ASP A 42 4.72 3.76 -7.72
CA ASP A 42 5.99 3.82 -7.01
C ASP A 42 5.84 3.26 -5.59
N VAL A 43 6.94 2.78 -5.02
CA VAL A 43 7.03 2.27 -3.65
C VAL A 43 8.34 2.75 -3.05
N GLN A 44 8.26 3.41 -1.90
CA GLN A 44 9.41 3.89 -1.15
C GLN A 44 9.44 3.23 0.22
N SER A 45 10.58 2.63 0.56
CA SER A 45 10.82 2.11 1.90
C SER A 45 11.25 3.25 2.81
N HIS A 46 10.64 3.34 3.98
CA HIS A 46 11.08 4.19 5.07
C HIS A 46 11.30 3.30 6.29
N GLU A 47 12.50 2.72 6.35
CA GLU A 47 12.90 1.78 7.38
C GLU A 47 12.79 2.40 8.79
N PRO A 48 12.45 1.59 9.81
CA PRO A 48 12.35 0.12 9.78
C PRO A 48 10.95 -0.42 9.46
N ASP A 49 9.89 0.40 9.49
CA ASP A 49 8.52 -0.07 9.64
C ASP A 49 7.51 0.54 8.68
N GLN A 50 7.94 1.36 7.71
CA GLN A 50 7.02 2.06 6.81
C GLN A 50 7.32 1.82 5.33
N CYS A 51 6.25 1.72 4.55
CA CYS A 51 6.30 1.76 3.09
C CYS A 51 5.32 2.82 2.60
N PHE A 52 5.81 3.76 1.78
CA PHE A 52 4.96 4.73 1.08
C PHE A 52 4.69 4.25 -0.33
N LEU A 53 3.42 4.29 -0.71
CA LEU A 53 2.94 3.85 -2.01
C LEU A 53 2.45 5.06 -2.78
N THR A 54 2.84 5.18 -4.04
CA THR A 54 2.23 6.13 -4.97
C THR A 54 1.31 5.37 -5.91
N MET A 55 0.04 5.77 -5.94
CA MET A 55 -1.00 5.20 -6.79
C MET A 55 -1.48 6.23 -7.79
N GLU A 56 -1.67 5.83 -9.05
CA GLU A 56 -2.37 6.64 -10.04
C GLU A 56 -3.83 6.21 -10.13
N PHE A 57 -4.75 7.17 -10.05
CA PHE A 57 -6.17 6.99 -10.28
C PHE A 57 -6.76 8.23 -10.95
N ASP A 58 -7.51 8.04 -12.03
CA ASP A 58 -8.09 9.12 -12.83
C ASP A 58 -7.09 10.22 -13.23
N LYS A 59 -5.88 9.81 -13.67
CA LYS A 59 -4.75 10.68 -14.06
C LYS A 59 -4.20 11.55 -12.92
N GLU A 60 -4.58 11.28 -11.68
CA GLU A 60 -4.09 11.94 -10.49
C GLU A 60 -3.27 10.96 -9.64
N PHE A 61 -2.25 11.46 -8.95
CA PHE A 61 -1.40 10.67 -8.05
C PHE A 61 -1.81 10.87 -6.59
N TYR A 62 -1.86 9.76 -5.88
CA TYR A 62 -2.18 9.68 -4.45
C TYR A 62 -1.09 8.91 -3.71
N ILE A 63 -0.89 9.26 -2.45
CA ILE A 63 0.09 8.65 -1.57
C ILE A 63 -0.64 7.87 -0.49
N GLY A 64 -0.24 6.62 -0.28
CA GLY A 64 -0.68 5.78 0.83
C GLY A 64 0.50 5.36 1.68
N ALA A 65 0.26 5.03 2.96
CA ALA A 65 1.29 4.54 3.86
C ALA A 65 0.87 3.20 4.45
N LEU A 66 1.79 2.23 4.45
CA LEU A 66 1.67 0.98 5.18
C LEU A 66 2.63 1.00 6.37
N VAL A 67 2.13 0.64 7.55
CA VAL A 67 2.95 0.48 8.76
C VAL A 67 3.08 -1.02 9.07
N VAL A 68 4.27 -1.56 8.89
CA VAL A 68 4.61 -2.97 9.09
C VAL A 68 5.65 -3.06 10.22
N ARG A 69 5.20 -3.40 11.42
CA ARG A 69 6.03 -3.31 12.65
C ARG A 69 7.25 -4.24 12.66
N GLU A 70 7.19 -5.33 11.90
CA GLU A 70 8.29 -6.28 11.81
C GLU A 70 9.17 -5.95 10.61
N ALA A 71 10.41 -5.51 10.87
CA ALA A 71 11.32 -4.98 9.85
C ALA A 71 11.61 -5.97 8.70
N ALA A 72 11.73 -7.26 9.03
CA ALA A 72 11.94 -8.31 8.02
C ALA A 72 10.74 -8.41 7.05
N PHE A 73 9.52 -8.39 7.59
CA PHE A 73 8.31 -8.36 6.78
C PHE A 73 8.12 -7.03 6.06
N CYS A 74 8.47 -5.89 6.66
CA CYS A 74 8.41 -4.59 5.98
C CYS A 74 9.24 -4.63 4.68
N ARG A 75 10.45 -5.18 4.75
CA ARG A 75 11.30 -5.40 3.57
C ARG A 75 10.67 -6.37 2.57
N GLN A 76 10.08 -7.49 3.03
CA GLN A 76 9.39 -8.45 2.15
C GLN A 76 8.21 -7.79 1.41
N ILE A 77 7.40 -7.00 2.12
CA ILE A 77 6.28 -6.23 1.55
C ILE A 77 6.80 -5.21 0.54
N TYR A 78 7.87 -4.48 0.88
CA TYR A 78 8.50 -3.53 -0.05
C TYR A 78 8.90 -4.22 -1.37
N GLU A 79 9.64 -5.33 -1.30
CA GLU A 79 10.09 -6.05 -2.50
C GLU A 79 8.92 -6.62 -3.30
N LEU A 80 7.90 -7.17 -2.62
CA LEU A 80 6.69 -7.66 -3.24
C LEU A 80 5.97 -6.57 -4.03
N LEU A 81 5.71 -5.41 -3.40
CA LEU A 81 5.02 -4.28 -4.02
C LEU A 81 5.84 -3.73 -5.18
N ARG A 82 7.17 -3.62 -5.02
CA ARG A 82 8.09 -3.17 -6.07
C ARG A 82 8.10 -4.10 -7.29
N ALA A 83 7.94 -5.41 -7.09
CA ALA A 83 7.83 -6.37 -8.19
C ALA A 83 6.50 -6.23 -8.98
N HIS A 84 5.49 -5.58 -8.40
CA HIS A 84 4.15 -5.42 -8.99
C HIS A 84 3.83 -3.96 -9.35
N LEU A 85 4.83 -3.13 -9.59
CA LEU A 85 4.62 -1.79 -10.17
C LEU A 85 3.88 -1.89 -11.51
N GLY A 86 2.94 -0.98 -11.73
CA GLY A 86 2.06 -0.96 -12.90
C GLY A 86 0.85 -1.90 -12.81
N LYS A 87 0.66 -2.62 -11.70
CA LYS A 87 -0.51 -3.47 -11.47
C LYS A 87 -1.63 -2.73 -10.73
N PRO A 88 -2.91 -3.08 -10.99
CA PRO A 88 -4.03 -2.58 -10.20
C PRO A 88 -3.87 -2.92 -8.72
N ILE A 89 -4.22 -1.98 -7.82
CA ILE A 89 -4.14 -2.22 -6.37
C ILE A 89 -4.96 -3.46 -5.97
N LYS A 90 -6.09 -3.68 -6.63
CA LYS A 90 -6.93 -4.86 -6.40
C LYS A 90 -6.22 -6.18 -6.68
N GLU A 91 -5.47 -6.27 -7.79
CA GLU A 91 -4.68 -7.47 -8.13
C GLU A 91 -3.58 -7.72 -7.09
N ILE A 92 -2.95 -6.65 -6.59
CA ILE A 92 -1.92 -6.74 -5.55
C ILE A 92 -2.52 -7.22 -4.22
N GLY A 93 -3.73 -6.75 -3.87
CA GLY A 93 -4.46 -7.19 -2.68
C GLY A 93 -4.79 -8.68 -2.67
N ASP A 94 -4.88 -9.30 -3.85
CA ASP A 94 -5.17 -10.73 -4.03
C ASP A 94 -3.92 -11.63 -3.99
N LEU A 95 -2.71 -11.06 -3.95
CA LEU A 95 -1.46 -11.82 -3.88
C LEU A 95 -1.36 -12.57 -2.56
N ASP A 96 -1.06 -13.87 -2.63
CA ASP A 96 -0.74 -14.66 -1.45
C ASP A 96 0.66 -14.32 -0.93
N ILE A 97 0.75 -14.14 0.38
CA ILE A 97 2.02 -14.02 1.09
C ILE A 97 2.16 -15.15 2.11
N GLU A 98 3.38 -15.67 2.20
CA GLU A 98 3.80 -16.73 3.12
C GLU A 98 4.10 -16.19 4.52
#